data_AF-A0A1G6U3L2-F1
#
_entry.id   AF-A0A1G6U3L2-F1
#
_cell.length_a   1.000
_cell.length_b   1.000
_cell.length_c   1.000
_cell.angle_alpha   90.00
_cell.angle_beta   90.00
_cell.angle_gamma   90.00
#
_symmetry.space_group_name_H-M   'P 1'
#
loop_
_entity.id
_entity.type
_entity.pdbx_description
1 polymer ?
#
loop_
_entity_poly.entity_id
_entity_poly.type
_entity_poly.pdbx_seq_one_letter_code
_entity_poly.pdbx_strand_id
1 'polypeptide(L)'
;MLGGKNYELGIDKGGMLKVGPLSAESDTGPACYGRGEEPALTDAFLLSGYLNSASFADGNVGLDQDRSVAAFQKIADHLESDMLDILIHWRDYSSRVKD
;
A
#
# COMPACT_ATOMS: atom_id res chain seq x y z
N MET A 1 -16.95 -6.98 -12.16
CA MET A 1 -16.44 -5.70 -11.63
C MET A 1 -15.90 -5.97 -10.24
N LEU A 2 -14.58 -5.99 -10.06
CA LEU A 2 -13.95 -6.19 -8.74
C LEU A 2 -14.13 -4.89 -7.94
N GLY A 3 -15.28 -4.76 -7.26
CA GLY A 3 -15.55 -3.69 -6.31
C GLY A 3 -14.92 -4.02 -4.96
N GLY A 4 -13.59 -4.05 -4.89
CA GLY A 4 -12.87 -4.05 -3.62
C GLY A 4 -12.72 -2.62 -3.14
N LYS A 5 -13.10 -2.32 -1.89
CA LYS A 5 -12.73 -1.05 -1.27
C LYS A 5 -11.20 -0.96 -1.30
N ASN A 6 -10.63 -0.02 -2.04
CA ASN A 6 -9.18 0.22 -1.93
C ASN A 6 -8.93 1.11 -0.71
N TYR A 7 -7.78 0.88 -0.08
CA TYR A 7 -7.34 1.59 1.11
C TYR A 7 -6.01 2.23 0.78
N GLU A 8 -5.85 3.49 1.17
CA GLU A 8 -4.64 4.28 0.92
C GLU A 8 -3.81 4.38 2.18
N LEU A 9 -2.49 4.44 2.00
CA LEU A 9 -1.54 4.75 3.06
C LEU A 9 -1.17 6.23 2.97
N GLY A 10 -1.34 6.94 4.07
CA GLY A 10 -0.97 8.33 4.18
C GLY A 10 -0.44 8.67 5.56
N ILE A 11 -0.02 9.91 5.73
CA ILE A 11 0.45 10.45 7.01
C ILE A 11 -0.57 11.49 7.46
N ASP A 12 -1.01 11.41 8.71
CA ASP A 12 -1.85 12.45 9.28
C ASP A 12 -1.04 13.69 9.71
N LYS A 13 -1.72 14.74 10.17
CA LYS A 13 -1.06 15.98 10.61
C LYS A 13 -0.15 15.80 11.84
N GLY A 14 -0.26 14.67 12.53
CA GLY A 14 0.56 14.31 13.70
C GLY A 14 1.77 13.44 13.34
N GLY A 15 2.02 13.14 12.07
CA GLY A 15 3.11 12.28 11.64
C GLY A 15 2.83 10.78 11.81
N MET A 16 1.58 10.40 12.08
CA MET A 16 1.21 9.00 12.25
C MET A 16 0.78 8.40 10.91
N LEU A 17 1.23 7.17 10.65
CA LEU A 17 0.78 6.39 9.51
C LEU A 17 -0.71 6.10 9.65
N LYS A 18 -1.48 6.47 8.63
CA LYS A 18 -2.92 6.28 8.56
C LYS A 18 -3.27 5.40 7.38
N VAL A 19 -4.13 4.41 7.63
CA VAL A 19 -4.82 3.65 6.58
C VAL A 19 -6.26 4.14 6.53
N GLY A 20 -6.60 4.88 5.47
CA GLY A 20 -7.95 5.37 5.25
C GLY A 20 -8.70 4.50 4.24
N PRO A 21 -10.04 4.37 4.32
CA PRO A 21 -10.81 4.06 3.13
C PRO A 21 -10.45 5.12 2.08
N LEU A 22 -10.30 4.69 0.82
CA LEU A 22 -10.12 5.58 -0.33
C LEU A 22 -10.84 6.91 -0.10
N SER A 23 -10.09 8.03 -0.16
CA SER A 23 -10.75 9.26 -0.55
C SER A 23 -11.42 8.98 -1.90
N ALA A 24 -12.66 9.42 -2.08
CA ALA A 24 -13.43 9.14 -3.30
C ALA A 24 -12.80 9.73 -4.60
N GLU A 25 -11.58 10.28 -4.51
CA GLU A 25 -10.86 11.02 -5.54
C GLU A 25 -9.56 10.32 -6.02
N SER A 26 -9.12 9.22 -5.40
CA SER A 26 -7.96 8.47 -5.91
C SER A 26 -8.39 7.41 -6.91
N ASP A 27 -8.69 7.89 -8.11
CA ASP A 27 -9.07 7.11 -9.29
C ASP A 27 -7.87 6.32 -9.89
N THR A 28 -6.68 6.48 -9.31
CA THR A 28 -5.42 5.95 -9.88
C THR A 28 -5.08 4.55 -9.39
N GLY A 29 -5.62 4.07 -8.27
CA GLY A 29 -5.34 2.71 -7.75
C GLY A 29 -3.89 2.47 -7.31
N PRO A 30 -3.56 1.25 -6.84
CA PRO A 30 -2.24 0.92 -6.29
C PRO A 30 -1.06 1.19 -7.23
N ALA A 31 0.09 1.56 -6.65
CA ALA A 31 1.31 1.78 -7.42
C ALA A 31 1.76 0.50 -8.15
N CYS A 32 1.59 -0.67 -7.52
CA CYS A 32 1.90 -1.98 -8.09
C CYS A 32 1.10 -2.32 -9.36
N TYR A 33 -0.02 -1.64 -9.63
CA TYR A 33 -0.78 -1.82 -10.87
C TYR A 33 -0.27 -0.94 -12.01
N GLY A 34 0.71 -0.08 -11.75
CA GLY A 34 1.25 0.87 -12.72
C GLY A 34 0.32 2.05 -13.01
N ARG A 35 -0.71 2.27 -12.18
CA ARG A 35 -1.78 3.25 -12.43
C ARG A 35 -1.69 4.50 -11.54
N GLY A 36 -1.05 4.39 -10.37
CA GLY A 36 -0.80 5.49 -9.44
C GLY A 36 0.65 5.53 -8.95
N GLU A 37 0.99 6.56 -8.18
CA GLU A 37 2.31 6.73 -7.54
C GLU A 37 2.25 6.72 -6.01
N GLU A 38 1.05 6.83 -5.44
CA GLU A 38 0.83 6.80 -4.00
C GLU A 38 0.71 5.35 -3.51
N PRO A 39 1.25 5.02 -2.33
CA PRO A 39 1.18 3.66 -1.81
C PRO A 39 -0.23 3.31 -1.34
N ALA A 40 -0.68 2.12 -1.70
CA ALA A 40 -1.97 1.57 -1.27
C ALA A 40 -1.78 0.29 -0.45
N LEU A 41 -2.89 -0.22 0.09
CA LEU A 41 -2.91 -1.47 0.86
C LEU A 41 -2.38 -2.66 0.05
N THR A 42 -2.68 -2.70 -1.25
CA THR A 42 -2.16 -3.76 -2.14
C THR A 42 -0.64 -3.72 -2.25
N ASP A 43 -0.03 -2.53 -2.30
CA ASP A 43 1.42 -2.36 -2.29
C ASP A 43 2.03 -2.90 -0.99
N ALA A 44 1.40 -2.60 0.15
CA ALA A 44 1.83 -3.10 1.45
C ALA A 44 1.77 -4.63 1.54
N PHE A 45 0.68 -5.23 1.04
CA PHE A 45 0.54 -6.69 1.00
C PHE A 45 1.53 -7.33 0.04
N LEU A 46 1.84 -6.71 -1.10
CA LEU A 46 2.86 -7.19 -2.02
C LEU A 46 4.25 -7.17 -1.37
N LEU A 47 4.66 -6.04 -0.80
CA LEU A 47 5.98 -5.89 -0.16
C LEU A 47 6.14 -6.79 1.08
N SER A 48 5.06 -7.06 1.80
CA SER A 48 5.05 -7.96 2.95
C SER A 48 4.98 -9.46 2.56
N GLY A 49 4.88 -9.77 1.26
CA GLY A 49 4.79 -11.16 0.77
C GLY A 49 3.42 -11.83 0.94
N TYR A 50 2.37 -11.08 1.29
CA TYR A 50 1.00 -11.61 1.34
C TYR A 50 0.40 -11.83 -0.05
N LEU A 51 0.84 -11.05 -1.05
CA LEU A 51 0.48 -11.27 -2.46
C LEU A 51 1.63 -11.94 -3.19
N ASN A 52 1.33 -13.03 -3.87
CA ASN A 52 2.24 -13.61 -4.85
C ASN A 52 1.98 -12.96 -6.20
N SER A 53 2.94 -12.17 -6.68
CA SER A 53 2.87 -11.47 -7.97
C SER A 53 2.64 -12.40 -9.16
N ALA A 54 3.14 -13.64 -9.11
CA ALA A 54 3.00 -14.60 -10.20
C ALA A 54 1.60 -15.22 -10.32
N SER A 55 0.82 -15.21 -9.24
CA SER A 55 -0.52 -15.83 -9.20
C SER A 55 -1.64 -14.85 -8.87
N PHE A 56 -1.34 -13.56 -8.73
CA PHE A 56 -2.35 -12.57 -8.36
C PHE A 56 -3.41 -12.43 -9.45
N ALA A 57 -4.70 -12.42 -9.03
CA ALA A 57 -5.85 -12.38 -9.93
C ALA A 57 -5.79 -13.44 -11.05
N ASP A 58 -5.42 -14.69 -10.72
CA ASP A 58 -5.21 -15.80 -11.66
C ASP A 58 -4.18 -15.48 -12.77
N GLY A 59 -3.22 -14.61 -12.47
CA GLY A 59 -2.20 -14.15 -13.42
C GLY A 59 -2.67 -13.04 -14.37
N ASN A 60 -3.91 -12.57 -14.24
CA ASN A 60 -4.46 -11.53 -15.14
C ASN A 60 -4.02 -10.11 -14.76
N VAL A 61 -3.43 -9.92 -13.59
CA VAL A 61 -2.95 -8.62 -13.12
C VAL A 61 -1.48 -8.76 -12.73
N GLY A 62 -0.60 -8.19 -13.56
CA GLY A 62 0.82 -8.06 -13.24
C GLY A 62 1.02 -7.08 -12.08
N LEU A 63 1.85 -7.47 -11.12
CA LEU A 63 2.24 -6.62 -10.00
C LEU A 63 3.68 -6.17 -10.18
N ASP A 64 3.90 -4.87 -10.16
CA ASP A 64 5.22 -4.24 -10.22
C ASP A 64 5.68 -3.92 -8.79
N GLN A 65 6.58 -4.77 -8.27
CA GLN A 65 7.10 -4.61 -6.92
C GLN A 65 7.98 -3.36 -6.77
N ASP A 66 8.71 -2.97 -7.82
CA ASP A 66 9.60 -1.81 -7.78
C ASP A 66 8.81 -0.51 -7.63
N ARG A 67 7.63 -0.44 -8.25
CA ARG A 67 6.69 0.68 -8.04
C ARG A 67 6.18 0.76 -6.61
N SER A 68 5.87 -0.36 -5.98
CA SER A 68 5.51 -0.38 -4.55
C SER A 68 6.64 0.12 -3.67
N VAL A 69 7.88 -0.32 -3.95
CA VAL A 69 9.08 0.15 -3.23
C VAL A 69 9.22 1.66 -3.40
N ALA A 70 9.13 2.19 -4.62
CA ALA A 70 9.25 3.62 -4.87
C ALA A 70 8.17 4.44 -4.14
N ALA A 71 6.93 3.96 -4.11
CA ALA A 71 5.83 4.62 -3.42
C ALA A 71 6.06 4.65 -1.90
N PHE A 72 6.50 3.53 -1.31
CA PHE A 72 6.81 3.47 0.12
C PHE A 72 8.07 4.25 0.52
N GLN A 73 9.07 4.34 -0.37
CA GLN A 73 10.27 5.14 -0.12
C GLN A 73 9.93 6.62 0.07
N LYS A 74 8.96 7.16 -0.69
CA LYS A 74 8.47 8.54 -0.49
C LYS A 74 7.92 8.77 0.92
N ILE A 75 7.23 7.78 1.50
CA ILE A 75 6.74 7.85 2.90
C ILE A 75 7.92 7.75 3.88
N ALA A 76 8.84 6.82 3.64
CA ALA A 76 10.04 6.63 4.46
C ALA A 76 10.86 7.92 4.57
N ASP A 77 11.12 8.54 3.44
CA ASP A 77 11.86 9.81 3.35
C ASP A 77 11.12 10.93 4.09
N HIS A 78 9.79 11.01 3.97
CA HIS A 78 9.00 12.03 4.64
C HIS A 78 8.97 11.88 6.17
N LEU A 79 9.01 10.63 6.66
CA LEU A 79 9.02 10.31 8.08
C LEU A 79 10.42 10.26 8.68
N GLU A 80 11.46 10.47 7.88
CA GLU A 80 12.86 10.24 8.28
C GLU A 80 13.04 8.86 8.92
N SER A 81 12.39 7.84 8.35
CA SER A 81 12.26 6.50 8.91
C SER A 81 12.72 5.43 7.93
N ASP A 82 13.00 4.23 8.42
CA ASP A 82 13.30 3.09 7.56
C ASP A 82 12.00 2.51 6.97
N MET A 83 12.06 2.07 5.72
CA MET A 83 10.92 1.46 5.05
C MET A 83 10.45 0.18 5.77
N LEU A 84 11.36 -0.61 6.35
CA LEU A 84 11.01 -1.78 7.15
C LEU A 84 10.23 -1.38 8.41
N ASP A 85 10.62 -0.28 9.06
CA ASP A 85 9.89 0.22 10.23
C ASP A 85 8.46 0.60 9.84
N ILE A 86 8.27 1.25 8.69
CA ILE A 86 6.92 1.56 8.17
C ILE A 86 6.10 0.28 7.92
N LEU A 87 6.70 -0.73 7.27
CA LEU A 87 6.03 -1.99 6.98
C LEU A 87 5.68 -2.78 8.25
N ILE A 88 6.55 -2.76 9.27
CA ILE A 88 6.28 -3.37 10.58
C ILE A 88 5.12 -2.66 11.28
N HIS A 89 5.16 -1.33 11.37
CA HIS A 89 4.08 -0.55 11.98
C HIS A 89 2.75 -0.76 11.25
N TRP A 90 2.79 -0.82 9.91
CA TRP A 90 1.62 -1.13 9.11
C TRP A 90 1.08 -2.53 9.38
N ARG A 91 1.94 -3.56 9.46
CA ARG A 91 1.52 -4.95 9.75
C ARG A 91 0.85 -5.02 11.12
N ASP A 92 1.44 -4.35 12.11
CA ASP A 92 0.92 -4.30 13.46
C ASP A 92 -0.42 -3.54 13.53
N TYR A 93 -0.58 -2.45 12.78
CA TYR A 93 -1.86 -1.76 12.63
C TYR A 93 -2.90 -2.64 11.93
N SER A 94 -2.56 -3.26 10.80
CA SER A 94 -3.41 -4.18 10.03
C SER A 94 -3.95 -5.32 10.89
N SER A 95 -3.11 -5.87 11.78
CA SER A 95 -3.51 -6.93 12.70
C SER A 95 -4.59 -6.50 13.71
N ARG A 96 -4.67 -5.20 14.05
CA ARG A 96 -5.60 -4.64 15.05
C ARG A 96 -6.91 -4.14 14.46
N VAL A 97 -6.96 -3.92 13.14
CA VAL A 97 -8.14 -3.38 12.42
C VAL A 97 -8.97 -4.49 11.76
N LYS A 98 -8.60 -5.76 11.95
CA LYS A 98 -9.32 -6.93 11.39
C LYS A 98 -10.64 -7.29 12.10
N ASP A 99 -11.19 -6.40 12.93
CA ASP A 99 -12.47 -6.56 13.61
C ASP A 99 -13.60 -5.77 12.94
#